data_AF-A0A2N3DEP8-F1
#
_entry.id   AF-A0A2N3DEP8-F1
#
_cell.length_a   1.000
_cell.length_b   1.000
_cell.length_c   1.000
_cell.angle_alpha   90.00
_cell.angle_beta   90.00
_cell.angle_gamma   90.00
#
_symmetry.space_group_name_H-M   'P 1'
#
loop_
_entity.id
_entity.type
_entity.pdbx_description
1 polymer ?
#
loop_
_entity_poly.entity_id
_entity_poly.type
_entity_poly.pdbx_seq_one_letter_code
_entity_poly.pdbx_strand_id
1 'polypeptide(L)'
;LVALEKGLVVMFADLAPDRRIHATGGQARGLYAEMARNLATRTKPDGGALPSVVERFVSQAQHDAEAQEQSTDDIIRQRLAHFEELTGGFDFAQVIRRYWEGHETGDEELKSAAIRWLRGEFATKTDARKALGVRTIVNDASVYDHLKLMSAFVCEAGYKGLLVGLDEMVNLYKLTSSQARNANYEQILRILNDVLQGSAENLGFLMGGTPEFLMNTRRGLYSYEALQSRLAENTFARDGLVDLSGPVIRLASLTPEDLFVLLANIRAVMQGDEAILPDNALEAFMAHCSDRIGEAYFRTPRNTVTAFVNLLAVLEQNPGVEWSDLIEELDVAEDSGDDMSDVDESVGAVPESDELASFRL
;
A
#
# COMPACT_ATOMS: atom_id res chain seq x y z
N LEU A 1 11.85 0.08 7.27
CA LEU A 1 11.15 1.11 6.45
C LEU A 1 11.70 2.50 6.78
N VAL A 2 12.33 3.18 5.81
CA VAL A 2 12.92 4.53 5.98
C VAL A 2 11.91 5.55 6.51
N ALA A 3 10.64 5.45 6.12
CA ALA A 3 9.57 6.32 6.60
C ALA A 3 9.42 6.31 8.14
N LEU A 4 9.51 5.12 8.75
CA LEU A 4 9.41 4.97 10.21
C LEU A 4 10.58 5.65 10.91
N GLU A 5 11.80 5.53 10.37
CA GLU A 5 12.99 6.21 10.90
C GLU A 5 12.89 7.73 10.82
N LYS A 6 12.21 8.24 9.77
CA LYS A 6 11.96 9.67 9.60
C LYS A 6 10.86 10.21 10.52
N GLY A 7 10.16 9.34 11.27
CA GLY A 7 9.12 9.71 12.23
C GLY A 7 7.71 9.76 11.65
N LEU A 8 7.48 9.09 10.51
CA LEU A 8 6.15 8.90 9.93
C LEU A 8 5.48 7.66 10.51
N VAL A 9 4.15 7.67 10.50
CA VAL A 9 3.32 6.47 10.65
C VAL A 9 3.08 5.88 9.27
N VAL A 10 3.11 4.55 9.16
CA VAL A 10 2.87 3.86 7.88
C VAL A 10 1.63 2.99 8.01
N MET A 11 0.74 3.08 7.03
CA MET A 11 -0.34 2.12 6.79
C MET A 11 -0.05 1.41 5.46
N PHE A 12 -0.11 0.08 5.44
CA PHE A 12 0.21 -0.69 4.23
C PHE A 12 -0.81 -1.81 4.02
N ALA A 13 -1.24 -2.03 2.78
CA ALA A 13 -2.04 -3.18 2.39
C ALA A 13 -1.93 -3.49 0.89
N ASP A 14 -2.05 -4.77 0.58
CA ASP A 14 -2.17 -5.25 -0.80
C ASP A 14 -3.63 -5.16 -1.26
N LEU A 15 -3.84 -4.69 -2.47
CA LEU A 15 -5.15 -4.79 -3.12
C LEU A 15 -5.44 -6.24 -3.47
N ALA A 16 -6.73 -6.58 -3.45
CA ALA A 16 -7.23 -7.89 -3.80
C ALA A 16 -8.65 -7.74 -4.38
N PRO A 17 -9.23 -8.79 -4.99
CA PRO A 17 -10.60 -8.73 -5.48
C PRO A 17 -11.63 -8.29 -4.43
N ASP A 18 -11.39 -8.53 -3.14
CA ASP A 18 -12.23 -8.15 -2.01
C ASP A 18 -11.73 -6.91 -1.25
N ARG A 19 -10.59 -6.32 -1.65
CA ARG A 19 -9.98 -5.13 -1.04
C ARG A 19 -9.56 -4.14 -2.12
N ARG A 20 -10.36 -3.07 -2.30
CA ARG A 20 -10.19 -2.09 -3.40
C ARG A 20 -10.36 -0.67 -2.87
N ILE A 21 -9.85 0.32 -3.59
CA ILE A 21 -9.86 1.73 -3.16
C ILE A 21 -11.29 2.29 -3.11
N HIS A 22 -12.12 1.92 -4.09
CA HIS A 22 -13.53 2.31 -4.15
C HIS A 22 -14.42 1.09 -4.38
N ALA A 23 -15.48 0.98 -3.58
CA ALA A 23 -16.52 -0.03 -3.70
C ALA A 23 -17.82 0.43 -3.02
N THR A 24 -18.85 -0.42 -3.04
CA THR A 24 -20.11 -0.20 -2.31
C THR A 24 -20.52 -1.39 -1.43
N GLY A 25 -19.76 -2.49 -1.47
CA GLY A 25 -20.07 -3.76 -0.80
C GLY A 25 -19.25 -4.04 0.47
N GLY A 26 -18.51 -3.06 0.98
CA GLY A 26 -17.63 -3.18 2.14
C GLY A 26 -16.16 -3.42 1.79
N GLN A 27 -15.79 -3.56 0.51
CA GLN A 27 -14.42 -3.88 0.10
C GLN A 27 -13.43 -2.74 0.39
N ALA A 28 -13.86 -1.48 0.25
CA ALA A 28 -13.01 -0.34 0.55
C ALA A 28 -12.82 -0.19 2.07
N ARG A 29 -13.87 -0.41 2.85
CA ARG A 29 -13.74 -0.53 4.31
C ARG A 29 -12.83 -1.71 4.69
N GLY A 30 -12.89 -2.83 3.98
CA GLY A 30 -12.01 -3.97 4.18
C GLY A 30 -10.54 -3.63 3.96
N LEU A 31 -10.23 -2.93 2.87
CA LEU A 31 -8.89 -2.40 2.60
C LEU A 31 -8.43 -1.45 3.72
N TYR A 32 -9.31 -0.54 4.17
CA TYR A 32 -9.00 0.36 5.28
C TYR A 32 -8.71 -0.40 6.59
N ALA A 33 -9.53 -1.39 6.93
CA ALA A 33 -9.36 -2.16 8.15
C ALA A 33 -8.03 -2.94 8.15
N GLU A 34 -7.65 -3.50 7.00
CA GLU A 34 -6.35 -4.14 6.82
C GLU A 34 -5.19 -3.14 7.01
N MET A 35 -5.27 -1.98 6.35
CA MET A 35 -4.29 -0.90 6.52
C MET A 35 -4.18 -0.44 7.99
N ALA A 36 -5.31 -0.31 8.69
CA ALA A 36 -5.34 0.12 10.09
C ALA A 36 -4.81 -0.94 11.05
N ARG A 37 -5.02 -2.22 10.72
CA ARG A 37 -4.42 -3.34 11.43
C ARG A 37 -2.90 -3.37 11.25
N ASN A 38 -2.43 -3.11 10.02
CA ASN A 38 -1.01 -3.09 9.67
C ASN A 38 -0.33 -1.75 9.96
N LEU A 39 -1.02 -0.82 10.64
CA LEU A 39 -0.46 0.47 11.01
C LEU A 39 0.80 0.27 11.86
N ALA A 40 1.91 0.82 11.39
CA ALA A 40 3.24 0.66 11.95
C ALA A 40 3.86 2.00 12.37
N THR A 41 4.66 1.95 13.42
CA THR A 41 5.48 3.07 13.89
C THR A 41 6.92 2.59 14.10
N ARG A 42 7.86 3.50 14.34
CA ARG A 42 9.27 3.14 14.62
C ARG A 42 9.43 2.16 15.79
N THR A 43 8.58 2.27 16.80
CA THR A 43 8.63 1.40 18.00
C THR A 43 7.89 0.08 17.81
N LYS A 44 7.07 -0.03 16.76
CA LYS A 44 6.29 -1.24 16.45
C LYS A 44 6.19 -1.40 14.92
N PRO A 45 7.27 -1.88 14.26
CA PRO A 45 7.36 -1.93 12.81
C PRO A 45 6.48 -3.02 12.17
N ASP A 46 6.13 -4.07 12.92
CA ASP A 46 5.38 -5.24 12.43
C ASP A 46 3.85 -5.04 12.44
N GLY A 47 3.37 -3.80 12.59
CA GLY A 47 1.95 -3.45 12.61
C GLY A 47 1.31 -3.43 13.99
N GLY A 48 -0.01 -3.15 14.04
CA GLY A 48 -0.80 -3.08 15.25
C GLY A 48 -0.43 -1.93 16.20
N ALA A 49 0.14 -0.84 15.69
CA ALA A 49 0.61 0.30 16.47
C ALA A 49 -0.46 1.34 16.79
N LEU A 50 -1.66 1.22 16.23
CA LEU A 50 -2.74 2.18 16.42
C LEU A 50 -3.09 2.45 17.90
N PRO A 51 -3.22 1.43 18.79
CA PRO A 51 -3.42 1.68 20.21
C PRO A 51 -2.31 2.54 20.84
N SER A 52 -1.05 2.30 20.47
CA SER A 52 0.10 3.04 20.98
C SER A 52 0.13 4.49 20.47
N VAL A 53 -0.38 4.75 19.25
CA VAL A 53 -0.56 6.12 18.74
C VAL A 53 -1.60 6.87 19.58
N VAL A 54 -2.74 6.25 19.85
CA VAL A 54 -3.82 6.85 20.65
C VAL A 54 -3.37 7.08 22.10
N GLU A 55 -2.71 6.09 22.70
CA GLU A 55 -2.15 6.20 24.05
C GLU A 55 -1.13 7.33 24.15
N ARG A 56 -0.22 7.45 23.16
CA ARG A 56 0.75 8.55 23.11
C ARG A 56 0.07 9.93 23.05
N PHE A 57 -0.98 10.08 22.24
CA PHE A 57 -1.75 11.32 22.17
C PHE A 57 -2.38 11.66 23.54
N VAL A 58 -3.01 10.67 24.18
CA VAL A 58 -3.65 10.85 25.49
C VAL A 58 -2.63 11.22 26.57
N SER A 59 -1.49 10.51 26.64
CA SER A 59 -0.43 10.83 27.61
C SER A 59 0.15 12.23 27.41
N GLN A 60 0.29 12.67 26.16
CA GLN A 60 0.72 14.04 25.89
C GLN A 60 -0.35 15.05 26.34
N ALA A 61 -1.63 14.79 26.08
CA ALA A 61 -2.72 15.64 26.53
C ALA A 61 -2.80 15.73 28.07
N GLN A 62 -2.55 14.63 28.79
CA GLN A 62 -2.46 14.62 30.25
C GLN A 62 -1.31 15.51 30.75
N HIS A 63 -0.12 15.37 30.13
CA HIS A 63 1.03 16.18 30.50
C HIS A 63 0.79 17.69 30.25
N ASP A 64 0.18 18.02 29.11
CA ASP A 64 -0.19 19.39 28.75
C ASP A 64 -1.25 19.95 29.72
N ALA A 65 -2.20 19.12 30.17
CA ALA A 65 -3.24 19.48 31.13
C ALA A 65 -2.67 19.79 32.52
N GLU A 66 -1.73 18.97 32.99
CA GLU A 66 -0.99 19.21 34.24
C GLU A 66 -0.20 20.52 34.19
N ALA A 67 0.48 20.79 33.07
CA ALA A 67 1.28 22.00 32.89
C ALA A 67 0.43 23.29 32.79
N GLN A 68 -0.82 23.18 32.30
CA GLN A 68 -1.73 24.30 32.10
C GLN A 68 -2.79 24.45 33.20
N GLU A 69 -2.79 23.57 34.20
CA GLU A 69 -3.80 23.50 35.27
C GLU A 69 -5.25 23.39 34.72
N GLN A 70 -5.41 22.61 33.65
CA GLN A 70 -6.71 22.35 32.99
C GLN A 70 -7.10 20.88 33.09
N SER A 71 -8.33 20.54 32.72
CA SER A 71 -8.72 19.14 32.60
C SER A 71 -8.17 18.52 31.31
N THR A 72 -7.82 17.24 31.35
CA THR A 72 -7.38 16.50 30.16
C THR A 72 -8.45 16.48 29.06
N ASP A 73 -9.74 16.40 29.42
CA ASP A 73 -10.84 16.45 28.44
C ASP A 73 -10.87 17.79 27.69
N ASP A 74 -10.60 18.91 28.38
CA ASP A 74 -10.53 20.24 27.74
C ASP A 74 -9.35 20.34 26.77
N ILE A 75 -8.17 19.85 27.16
CA ILE A 75 -6.99 19.82 26.27
C ILE A 75 -7.23 18.94 25.05
N ILE A 76 -7.83 17.76 25.22
CA ILE A 76 -8.18 16.87 24.11
C ILE A 76 -9.16 17.57 23.16
N ARG A 77 -10.19 18.24 23.68
CA ARG A 77 -11.14 19.01 22.86
C ARG A 77 -10.45 20.14 22.11
N GLN A 78 -9.57 20.87 22.76
CA GLN A 78 -8.84 21.97 22.14
C GLN A 78 -7.94 21.49 20.99
N ARG A 79 -7.17 20.42 21.23
CA ARG A 79 -6.31 19.79 20.21
C ARG A 79 -7.11 19.28 19.01
N LEU A 80 -8.28 18.69 19.26
CA LEU A 80 -9.12 18.13 18.20
C LEU A 80 -10.15 19.11 17.64
N ALA A 81 -10.14 20.38 18.04
CA ALA A 81 -11.15 21.37 17.61
C ALA A 81 -11.18 21.54 16.08
N HIS A 82 -10.01 21.55 15.44
CA HIS A 82 -9.90 21.69 14.00
C HIS A 82 -10.46 20.47 13.23
N PHE A 83 -10.72 19.34 13.89
CA PHE A 83 -11.32 18.17 13.23
C PHE A 83 -12.78 18.44 12.85
N GLU A 84 -13.46 19.39 13.51
CA GLU A 84 -14.86 19.71 13.19
C GLU A 84 -15.03 20.26 11.77
N GLU A 85 -13.97 20.83 11.18
CA GLU A 85 -13.93 21.30 9.79
C GLU A 85 -13.77 20.16 8.77
N LEU A 86 -13.34 18.98 9.24
CA LEU A 86 -13.09 17.80 8.41
C LEU A 86 -14.31 16.88 8.34
N THR A 87 -14.53 16.27 7.18
CA THR A 87 -15.64 15.34 6.96
C THR A 87 -15.51 14.13 7.90
N GLY A 88 -16.45 14.00 8.84
CA GLY A 88 -16.46 12.93 9.84
C GLY A 88 -15.63 13.19 11.10
N GLY A 89 -15.00 14.37 11.22
CA GLY A 89 -14.09 14.65 12.33
C GLY A 89 -14.76 14.83 13.70
N PHE A 90 -16.03 15.25 13.75
CA PHE A 90 -16.79 15.30 15.00
C PHE A 90 -16.89 13.92 15.68
N ASP A 91 -17.28 12.88 14.92
CA ASP A 91 -17.37 11.52 15.47
C ASP A 91 -15.97 10.96 15.78
N PHE A 92 -14.95 11.30 14.98
CA PHE A 92 -13.55 10.92 15.26
C PHE A 92 -13.07 11.50 16.60
N ALA A 93 -13.26 12.79 16.83
CA ALA A 93 -12.90 13.44 18.09
C ALA A 93 -13.68 12.85 19.27
N GLN A 94 -14.96 12.54 19.07
CA GLN A 94 -15.76 11.85 20.08
C GLN A 94 -15.21 10.45 20.41
N VAL A 95 -14.73 9.69 19.42
CA VAL A 95 -14.09 8.38 19.67
C VAL A 95 -12.82 8.51 20.50
N ILE A 96 -11.96 9.50 20.22
CA ILE A 96 -10.76 9.73 21.03
C ILE A 96 -11.13 10.10 22.48
N ARG A 97 -12.16 10.92 22.66
CA ARG A 97 -12.67 11.26 24.00
C ARG A 97 -13.25 10.06 24.74
N ARG A 98 -13.93 9.15 24.05
CA ARG A 98 -14.37 7.86 24.63
C ARG A 98 -13.20 6.97 25.03
N TYR A 99 -12.14 6.93 24.23
CA TYR A 99 -10.92 6.23 24.62
C TYR A 99 -10.33 6.81 25.90
N TRP A 100 -10.27 8.15 26.02
CA TRP A 100 -9.82 8.83 27.23
C TRP A 100 -10.70 8.49 28.45
N GLU A 101 -12.02 8.59 28.32
CA GLU A 101 -12.97 8.21 29.37
C GLU A 101 -12.75 6.77 29.84
N GLY A 102 -12.54 5.84 28.90
CA GLY A 102 -12.21 4.45 29.24
C GLY A 102 -10.87 4.30 29.93
N HIS A 103 -9.86 5.11 29.56
CA HIS A 103 -8.57 5.14 30.26
C HIS A 103 -8.69 5.67 31.69
N GLU A 104 -9.43 6.76 31.90
CA GLU A 104 -9.63 7.38 33.23
C GLU A 104 -10.43 6.47 34.17
N THR A 105 -11.43 5.77 33.64
CA THR A 105 -12.33 4.90 34.42
C THR A 105 -11.84 3.45 34.55
N GLY A 106 -10.80 3.07 33.81
CA GLY A 106 -10.33 1.67 33.72
C GLY A 106 -11.27 0.75 32.92
N ASP A 107 -12.14 1.32 32.08
CA ASP A 107 -13.03 0.58 31.18
C ASP A 107 -12.30 0.15 29.90
N GLU A 108 -11.77 -1.08 29.92
CA GLU A 108 -11.09 -1.68 28.78
C GLU A 108 -12.05 -2.01 27.61
N GLU A 109 -13.35 -2.21 27.86
CA GLU A 109 -14.33 -2.42 26.79
C GLU A 109 -14.52 -1.14 25.98
N LEU A 110 -14.60 0.01 26.67
CA LEU A 110 -14.74 1.32 26.02
C LEU A 110 -13.50 1.69 25.21
N LYS A 111 -12.30 1.45 25.75
CA LYS A 111 -11.03 1.63 25.01
C LYS A 111 -10.98 0.73 23.77
N SER A 112 -11.30 -0.56 23.93
CA SER A 112 -11.32 -1.53 22.84
C SER A 112 -12.33 -1.14 21.76
N ALA A 113 -13.52 -0.69 22.15
CA ALA A 113 -14.53 -0.18 21.24
C ALA A 113 -14.03 1.04 20.45
N ALA A 114 -13.33 1.97 21.09
CA ALA A 114 -12.77 3.14 20.40
C ALA A 114 -11.71 2.73 19.36
N ILE A 115 -10.77 1.84 19.71
CA ILE A 115 -9.79 1.29 18.77
C ILE A 115 -10.49 0.56 17.61
N ARG A 116 -11.50 -0.25 17.90
CA ARG A 116 -12.29 -0.96 16.89
C ARG A 116 -12.95 0.00 15.90
N TRP A 117 -13.40 1.17 16.35
CA TRP A 117 -13.97 2.20 15.45
C TRP A 117 -12.90 2.84 14.58
N LEU A 118 -11.74 3.18 15.16
CA LEU A 118 -10.59 3.70 14.41
C LEU A 118 -10.03 2.70 13.39
N ARG A 119 -10.20 1.39 13.61
CA ARG A 119 -9.88 0.35 12.61
C ARG A 119 -10.96 0.13 11.56
N GLY A 120 -12.11 0.81 11.65
CA GLY A 120 -13.22 0.60 10.72
C GLY A 120 -13.92 -0.75 10.85
N GLU A 121 -13.87 -1.39 12.03
CA GLU A 121 -14.37 -2.76 12.25
C GLU A 121 -15.81 -2.82 12.80
N PHE A 122 -16.52 -1.69 12.81
CA PHE A 122 -17.96 -1.69 13.07
C PHE A 122 -18.74 -2.01 11.79
N ALA A 123 -19.56 -3.06 11.86
CA ALA A 123 -20.42 -3.44 10.75
C ALA A 123 -21.61 -2.49 10.57
N THR A 124 -22.18 -2.00 11.69
CA THR A 124 -23.39 -1.16 11.69
C THR A 124 -23.22 0.11 12.54
N LYS A 125 -23.93 1.17 12.15
CA LYS A 125 -24.01 2.43 12.91
C LYS A 125 -24.68 2.23 14.27
N THR A 126 -25.60 1.27 14.39
CA THR A 126 -26.31 0.96 15.63
C THR A 126 -25.34 0.44 16.69
N ASP A 127 -24.45 -0.47 16.32
CA ASP A 127 -23.46 -1.04 17.23
C ASP A 127 -22.46 0.03 17.68
N ALA A 128 -21.98 0.86 16.75
CA ALA A 128 -21.07 1.97 17.07
C ALA A 128 -21.73 3.00 17.99
N ARG A 129 -23.01 3.32 17.76
CA ARG A 129 -23.77 4.21 18.63
C ARG A 129 -23.95 3.63 20.03
N LYS A 130 -24.23 2.33 20.14
CA LYS A 130 -24.40 1.65 21.43
C LYS A 130 -23.09 1.64 22.22
N ALA A 131 -21.96 1.39 21.54
CA ALA A 131 -20.66 1.28 22.19
C ALA A 131 -20.01 2.64 22.53
N LEU A 132 -20.15 3.64 21.65
CA LEU A 132 -19.38 4.90 21.74
C LEU A 132 -20.25 6.17 21.71
N GLY A 133 -21.54 6.05 21.38
CA GLY A 133 -22.44 7.20 21.20
C GLY A 133 -22.29 7.95 19.87
N VAL A 134 -21.46 7.45 18.95
CA VAL A 134 -21.20 8.06 17.64
C VAL A 134 -22.30 7.75 16.61
N ARG A 135 -22.43 8.59 15.58
CA ARG A 135 -23.48 8.45 14.56
C ARG A 135 -23.01 7.80 13.27
N THR A 136 -21.71 7.80 13.02
CA THR A 136 -21.09 7.27 11.81
C THR A 136 -20.15 6.10 12.10
N ILE A 137 -19.78 5.41 11.03
CA ILE A 137 -18.74 4.38 10.99
C ILE A 137 -17.92 4.62 9.72
N VAL A 138 -16.69 4.14 9.70
CA VAL A 138 -15.93 4.02 8.46
C VAL A 138 -16.69 3.10 7.51
N ASN A 139 -17.00 3.60 6.32
CA ASN A 139 -17.67 2.86 5.26
C ASN A 139 -16.98 3.17 3.93
N ASP A 140 -17.32 2.42 2.88
CA ASP A 140 -16.62 2.51 1.59
C ASP A 140 -16.53 3.94 1.03
N ALA A 141 -17.58 4.75 1.20
CA ALA A 141 -17.60 6.12 0.69
C ALA A 141 -16.75 7.10 1.52
N SER A 142 -16.45 6.76 2.78
CA SER A 142 -15.76 7.65 3.72
C SER A 142 -14.31 7.26 4.00
N VAL A 143 -13.79 6.18 3.39
CA VAL A 143 -12.44 5.66 3.66
C VAL A 143 -11.38 6.74 3.46
N TYR A 144 -11.45 7.46 2.34
CA TYR A 144 -10.44 8.46 2.01
C TYR A 144 -10.48 9.67 2.95
N ASP A 145 -11.68 10.17 3.26
CA ASP A 145 -11.83 11.25 4.24
C ASP A 145 -11.35 10.81 5.63
N HIS A 146 -11.53 9.54 5.96
CA HIS A 146 -11.02 8.96 7.21
C HIS A 146 -9.48 8.80 7.22
N LEU A 147 -8.83 8.56 6.07
CA LEU A 147 -7.36 8.63 5.98
C LEU A 147 -6.83 10.05 6.22
N LYS A 148 -7.56 11.08 5.78
CA LYS A 148 -7.21 12.48 6.11
C LYS A 148 -7.32 12.75 7.60
N LEU A 149 -8.40 12.28 8.24
CA LEU A 149 -8.56 12.36 9.70
C LEU A 149 -7.43 11.63 10.44
N MET A 150 -7.07 10.43 9.99
CA MET A 150 -5.96 9.67 10.56
C MET A 150 -4.62 10.40 10.38
N SER A 151 -4.36 11.01 9.23
CA SER A 151 -3.18 11.84 8.97
C SER A 151 -3.07 13.00 9.96
N ALA A 152 -4.15 13.76 10.13
CA ALA A 152 -4.21 14.84 11.11
C ALA A 152 -3.99 14.30 12.54
N PHE A 153 -4.59 13.17 12.87
CA PHE A 153 -4.50 12.59 14.21
C PHE A 153 -3.10 12.09 14.56
N VAL A 154 -2.38 11.46 13.62
CA VAL A 154 -1.00 11.04 13.89
C VAL A 154 -0.09 12.26 14.10
N CYS A 155 -0.38 13.39 13.45
CA CYS A 155 0.34 14.64 13.70
C CYS A 155 0.06 15.18 15.11
N GLU A 156 -1.21 15.19 15.53
CA GLU A 156 -1.61 15.53 16.90
C GLU A 156 -0.95 14.62 17.95
N ALA A 157 -0.74 13.34 17.63
CA ALA A 157 0.00 12.38 18.46
C ALA A 157 1.54 12.58 18.43
N GLY A 158 2.04 13.58 17.72
CA GLY A 158 3.46 13.94 17.66
C GLY A 158 4.29 13.15 16.65
N TYR A 159 3.68 12.60 15.61
CA TYR A 159 4.36 12.08 14.42
C TYR A 159 4.42 13.14 13.31
N LYS A 160 5.23 12.93 12.28
CA LYS A 160 5.40 13.91 11.19
C LYS A 160 4.34 13.82 10.09
N GLY A 161 3.54 12.76 10.09
CA GLY A 161 2.54 12.50 9.07
C GLY A 161 2.28 11.01 8.87
N LEU A 162 1.39 10.72 7.93
CA LEU A 162 0.94 9.39 7.54
C LEU A 162 1.39 9.07 6.11
N LEU A 163 2.03 7.92 5.92
CA LEU A 163 2.32 7.36 4.60
C LEU A 163 1.45 6.12 4.39
N VAL A 164 0.66 6.14 3.32
CA VAL A 164 -0.19 5.02 2.91
C VAL A 164 0.46 4.30 1.73
N GLY A 165 0.84 3.04 1.93
CA GLY A 165 1.33 2.16 0.88
C GLY A 165 0.23 1.22 0.40
N LEU A 166 -0.02 1.21 -0.91
CA LEU A 166 -0.95 0.32 -1.58
C LEU A 166 -0.17 -0.49 -2.61
N ASP A 167 -0.10 -1.80 -2.44
CA ASP A 167 0.54 -2.68 -3.42
C ASP A 167 -0.51 -3.46 -4.22
N GLU A 168 -0.07 -4.20 -5.23
CA GLU A 168 -0.92 -5.09 -6.01
C GLU A 168 -2.06 -4.33 -6.73
N MET A 169 -1.79 -3.09 -7.13
CA MET A 169 -2.77 -2.22 -7.82
C MET A 169 -3.26 -2.81 -9.14
N VAL A 170 -2.50 -3.76 -9.70
CA VAL A 170 -2.87 -4.57 -10.86
C VAL A 170 -4.23 -5.27 -10.68
N ASN A 171 -4.66 -5.54 -9.46
CA ASN A 171 -5.99 -6.11 -9.19
C ASN A 171 -7.14 -5.20 -9.66
N LEU A 172 -6.93 -3.88 -9.74
CA LEU A 172 -7.91 -2.96 -10.32
C LEU A 172 -8.04 -3.15 -11.84
N TYR A 173 -6.95 -3.46 -12.53
CA TYR A 173 -6.96 -3.76 -13.96
C TYR A 173 -7.76 -5.03 -14.27
N LYS A 174 -7.60 -6.05 -13.41
CA LYS A 174 -8.24 -7.37 -13.54
C LYS A 174 -9.76 -7.33 -13.35
N LEU A 175 -10.31 -6.24 -12.82
CA LEU A 175 -11.77 -6.09 -12.68
C LEU A 175 -12.46 -6.18 -14.03
N THR A 176 -13.47 -7.04 -14.15
CA THR A 176 -14.25 -7.22 -15.37
C THR A 176 -15.13 -6.01 -15.68
N SER A 177 -15.81 -5.46 -14.67
CA SER A 177 -16.68 -4.28 -14.81
C SER A 177 -15.90 -2.99 -15.08
N SER A 178 -16.15 -2.37 -16.24
CA SER A 178 -15.58 -1.06 -16.60
C SER A 178 -16.03 0.04 -15.65
N GLN A 179 -17.28 0.04 -15.21
CA GLN A 179 -17.80 0.99 -14.24
C GLN A 179 -17.04 0.90 -12.91
N ALA A 180 -16.76 -0.31 -12.43
CA ALA A 180 -16.00 -0.49 -11.19
C ALA A 180 -14.55 -0.02 -11.33
N ARG A 181 -13.89 -0.27 -12.48
CA ARG A 181 -12.55 0.26 -12.77
C ARG A 181 -12.55 1.79 -12.75
N ASN A 182 -13.46 2.41 -13.50
CA ASN A 182 -13.55 3.86 -13.61
C ASN A 182 -13.78 4.53 -12.25
N ALA A 183 -14.64 3.96 -11.39
CA ALA A 183 -14.85 4.50 -10.05
C ALA A 183 -13.60 4.43 -9.16
N ASN A 184 -12.79 3.37 -9.29
CA ASN A 184 -11.50 3.29 -8.59
C ASN A 184 -10.49 4.29 -9.16
N TYR A 185 -10.46 4.49 -10.48
CA TYR A 185 -9.58 5.45 -11.14
C TYR A 185 -9.94 6.89 -10.80
N GLU A 186 -11.23 7.20 -10.70
CA GLU A 186 -11.71 8.50 -10.22
C GLU A 186 -11.29 8.76 -8.77
N GLN A 187 -11.32 7.73 -7.92
CA GLN A 187 -10.85 7.85 -6.54
C GLN A 187 -9.31 8.04 -6.46
N ILE A 188 -8.52 7.37 -7.31
CA ILE A 188 -7.07 7.62 -7.45
C ILE A 188 -6.83 9.06 -7.93
N LEU A 189 -7.62 9.53 -8.90
CA LEU A 189 -7.51 10.90 -9.39
C LEU A 189 -7.83 11.93 -8.30
N ARG A 190 -8.85 11.67 -7.47
CA ARG A 190 -9.19 12.51 -6.31
C ARG A 190 -8.02 12.60 -5.34
N ILE A 191 -7.40 11.46 -5.01
CA ILE A 191 -6.19 11.40 -4.16
C ILE A 191 -5.06 12.24 -4.77
N LEU A 192 -4.74 12.00 -6.04
CA LEU A 192 -3.66 12.70 -6.74
C LEU A 192 -3.87 14.22 -6.77
N ASN A 193 -5.09 14.67 -7.04
CA ASN A 193 -5.43 16.08 -7.05
C ASN A 193 -5.26 16.73 -5.69
N ASP A 194 -5.76 16.10 -4.63
CA ASP A 194 -5.68 16.65 -3.28
C ASP A 194 -4.22 16.76 -2.79
N VAL A 195 -3.39 15.76 -3.12
CA VAL A 195 -1.95 15.79 -2.79
C VAL A 195 -1.25 16.91 -3.57
N LEU A 196 -1.48 17.02 -4.88
CA LEU A 196 -0.85 18.06 -5.71
C LEU A 196 -1.31 19.48 -5.38
N GLN A 197 -2.55 19.64 -4.93
CA GLN A 197 -3.12 20.94 -4.53
C GLN A 197 -2.78 21.31 -3.08
N GLY A 198 -2.21 20.38 -2.31
CA GLY A 198 -1.84 20.60 -0.91
C GLY A 198 -3.02 20.52 0.07
N SER A 199 -4.18 19.99 -0.33
CA SER A 199 -5.34 19.82 0.55
C SER A 199 -5.29 18.53 1.38
N ALA A 200 -4.35 17.62 1.07
CA ALA A 200 -4.05 16.42 1.84
C ALA A 200 -2.77 16.62 2.68
N GLU A 201 -2.87 17.46 3.72
CA GLU A 201 -1.73 17.79 4.58
C GLU A 201 -1.20 16.56 5.35
N ASN A 202 0.13 16.48 5.45
CA ASN A 202 0.87 15.42 6.14
C ASN A 202 0.55 13.99 5.69
N LEU A 203 -0.11 13.82 4.53
CA LEU A 203 -0.54 12.53 3.98
C LEU A 203 0.21 12.24 2.68
N GLY A 204 0.93 11.13 2.63
CA GLY A 204 1.59 10.61 1.43
C GLY A 204 0.98 9.30 0.97
N PHE A 205 1.00 9.05 -0.34
CA PHE A 205 0.61 7.78 -0.94
C PHE A 205 1.76 7.19 -1.76
N LEU A 206 1.99 5.88 -1.61
CA LEU A 206 2.86 5.08 -2.46
C LEU A 206 2.00 3.96 -3.06
N MET A 207 1.90 3.90 -4.38
CA MET A 207 1.06 2.91 -5.08
C MET A 207 1.95 2.04 -5.99
N GLY A 208 2.05 0.76 -5.67
CA GLY A 208 2.78 -0.26 -6.45
C GLY A 208 1.88 -0.90 -7.50
N GLY A 209 2.32 -0.96 -8.75
CA GLY A 209 1.57 -1.58 -9.84
C GLY A 209 2.43 -1.85 -11.06
N THR A 210 1.89 -2.61 -12.01
CA THR A 210 2.61 -3.03 -13.21
C THR A 210 2.63 -1.94 -14.30
N PRO A 211 3.61 -1.98 -15.22
CA PRO A 211 3.62 -1.09 -16.39
C PRO A 211 2.32 -1.15 -17.21
N GLU A 212 1.71 -2.33 -17.35
CA GLU A 212 0.45 -2.54 -18.06
C GLU A 212 -0.72 -1.86 -17.35
N PHE A 213 -0.77 -1.97 -16.01
CA PHE A 213 -1.77 -1.25 -15.22
C PHE A 213 -1.69 0.26 -15.43
N LEU A 214 -0.48 0.82 -15.55
CA LEU A 214 -0.31 2.24 -15.81
C LEU A 214 -0.67 2.60 -17.26
N MET A 215 0.00 1.97 -18.23
CA MET A 215 0.09 2.47 -19.61
C MET A 215 -0.99 1.98 -20.56
N ASN A 216 -1.72 0.92 -20.23
CA ASN A 216 -2.73 0.38 -21.14
C ASN A 216 -3.86 1.41 -21.35
N THR A 217 -4.05 1.84 -22.60
CA THR A 217 -4.99 2.91 -22.97
C THR A 217 -6.46 2.47 -23.03
N ARG A 218 -6.75 1.17 -22.86
CA ARG A 218 -8.11 0.63 -22.86
C ARG A 218 -8.60 0.29 -21.45
N ARG A 219 -7.72 -0.24 -20.61
CA ARG A 219 -8.07 -0.79 -19.29
C ARG A 219 -7.22 -0.24 -18.15
N GLY A 220 -6.01 0.24 -18.41
CA GLY A 220 -5.10 0.80 -17.41
C GLY A 220 -5.47 2.23 -17.01
N LEU A 221 -4.65 2.86 -16.16
CA LEU A 221 -4.87 4.24 -15.72
C LEU A 221 -4.88 5.22 -16.90
N TYR A 222 -4.10 4.95 -17.96
CA TYR A 222 -4.08 5.76 -19.17
C TYR A 222 -5.36 5.67 -20.02
N SER A 223 -6.29 4.76 -19.71
CA SER A 223 -7.63 4.79 -20.32
C SER A 223 -8.47 5.97 -19.81
N TYR A 224 -8.04 6.63 -18.73
CA TYR A 224 -8.69 7.80 -18.17
C TYR A 224 -7.82 9.03 -18.43
N GLU A 225 -8.23 9.87 -19.39
CA GLU A 225 -7.41 11.00 -19.91
C GLU A 225 -6.91 11.96 -18.80
N ALA A 226 -7.74 12.20 -17.79
CA ALA A 226 -7.38 13.05 -16.66
C ALA A 226 -6.26 12.44 -15.78
N LEU A 227 -6.15 11.11 -15.70
CA LEU A 227 -5.02 10.44 -15.06
C LEU A 227 -3.81 10.41 -15.99
N GLN A 228 -4.03 10.06 -17.27
CA GLN A 228 -2.96 10.02 -18.26
C GLN A 228 -2.15 11.31 -18.29
N SER A 229 -2.82 12.46 -18.37
CA SER A 229 -2.17 13.77 -18.41
C SER A 229 -1.33 14.09 -17.17
N ARG A 230 -1.73 13.60 -15.99
CA ARG A 230 -1.01 13.84 -14.72
C ARG A 230 0.09 12.82 -14.44
N LEU A 231 -0.06 11.60 -14.95
CA LEU A 231 0.87 10.48 -14.78
C LEU A 231 1.79 10.28 -15.99
N ALA A 232 1.67 11.14 -17.00
CA ALA A 232 2.53 11.13 -18.16
C ALA A 232 3.98 11.41 -17.74
N GLU A 233 4.90 10.65 -18.33
CA GLU A 233 6.30 10.82 -18.04
C GLU A 233 6.85 12.07 -18.69
N ASN A 234 7.93 12.57 -18.08
CA ASN A 234 8.68 13.66 -18.64
C ASN A 234 9.29 13.24 -19.98
N THR A 235 8.93 13.94 -21.05
CA THR A 235 9.40 13.63 -22.41
C THR A 235 10.92 13.80 -22.57
N PHE A 236 11.57 14.52 -21.67
CA PHE A 236 13.03 14.70 -21.63
C PHE A 236 13.79 13.60 -20.86
N ALA A 237 13.09 12.76 -20.09
CA ALA A 237 13.69 11.61 -19.40
C ALA A 237 13.93 10.46 -20.39
N ARG A 238 14.89 10.65 -21.31
CA ARG A 238 15.31 9.69 -22.34
C ARG A 238 16.81 9.41 -22.23
N ASP A 239 17.27 8.36 -22.90
CA ASP A 239 18.71 8.07 -23.09
C ASP A 239 19.51 7.98 -21.77
N GLY A 240 18.94 7.31 -20.76
CA GLY A 240 19.56 7.12 -19.45
C GLY A 240 19.38 8.30 -18.48
N LEU A 241 18.67 9.36 -18.88
CA LEU A 241 18.27 10.43 -17.99
C LEU A 241 17.10 9.97 -17.11
N VAL A 242 17.27 10.06 -15.79
CA VAL A 242 16.28 9.65 -14.80
C VAL A 242 15.64 10.89 -14.16
N ASP A 243 14.32 10.99 -14.25
CA ASP A 243 13.52 12.00 -13.55
C ASP A 243 12.74 11.34 -12.41
N LEU A 244 13.16 11.62 -11.17
CA LEU A 244 12.49 11.14 -9.94
C LEU A 244 11.59 12.20 -9.31
N SER A 245 11.37 13.34 -9.99
CA SER A 245 10.53 14.43 -9.48
C SER A 245 9.04 14.27 -9.82
N GLY A 246 8.74 13.40 -10.79
CA GLY A 246 7.37 13.10 -11.21
C GLY A 246 6.60 12.20 -10.25
N PRO A 247 5.26 12.11 -10.42
CA PRO A 247 4.40 11.26 -9.58
C PRO A 247 4.53 9.76 -9.90
N VAL A 248 5.23 9.41 -10.97
CA VAL A 248 5.51 8.03 -11.39
C VAL A 248 7.01 7.81 -11.34
N ILE A 249 7.43 6.75 -10.64
CA ILE A 249 8.81 6.28 -10.62
C ILE A 249 8.82 4.90 -11.26
N ARG A 250 9.49 4.77 -12.41
CA ARG A 250 9.71 3.46 -13.03
C ARG A 250 10.90 2.77 -12.40
N LEU A 251 10.70 1.52 -12.02
CA LEU A 251 11.78 0.64 -11.62
C LEU A 251 12.26 -0.11 -12.86
N ALA A 252 13.56 -0.03 -13.13
CA ALA A 252 14.19 -0.79 -14.19
C ALA A 252 14.24 -2.29 -13.81
N SER A 253 14.19 -3.15 -14.81
CA SER A 253 14.51 -4.58 -14.64
C SER A 253 15.96 -4.75 -14.16
N LEU A 254 16.21 -5.85 -13.44
CA LEU A 254 17.56 -6.14 -12.95
C LEU A 254 18.49 -6.42 -14.12
N THR A 255 19.67 -5.81 -14.11
CA THR A 255 20.75 -6.18 -15.03
C THR A 255 21.38 -7.52 -14.64
N PRO A 256 22.14 -8.19 -15.52
CA PRO A 256 22.93 -9.35 -15.13
C PRO A 256 23.82 -9.07 -13.91
N GLU A 257 24.43 -7.90 -13.84
CA GLU A 257 25.27 -7.46 -12.74
C GLU A 257 24.46 -7.32 -11.44
N ASP A 258 23.28 -6.71 -11.49
CA ASP A 258 22.40 -6.59 -10.32
C ASP A 258 21.95 -7.96 -9.82
N LEU A 259 21.65 -8.88 -10.74
CA LEU A 259 21.22 -10.23 -10.41
C LEU A 259 22.35 -11.05 -9.78
N PHE A 260 23.58 -10.93 -10.29
CA PHE A 260 24.75 -11.55 -9.65
C PHE A 260 24.89 -11.08 -8.20
N VAL A 261 24.80 -9.77 -7.97
CA VAL A 261 24.85 -9.19 -6.62
C VAL A 261 23.70 -9.69 -5.74
N LEU A 262 22.48 -9.80 -6.30
CA LEU A 262 21.32 -10.35 -5.59
C LEU A 262 21.57 -11.81 -5.15
N LEU A 263 22.04 -12.68 -6.05
CA LEU A 263 22.34 -14.08 -5.74
C LEU A 263 23.47 -14.20 -4.72
N ALA A 264 24.52 -13.37 -4.83
CA ALA A 264 25.60 -13.31 -3.86
C ALA A 264 25.11 -12.93 -2.46
N ASN A 265 24.20 -11.96 -2.36
CA ASN A 265 23.59 -11.56 -1.09
C ASN A 265 22.68 -12.67 -0.52
N ILE A 266 21.89 -13.34 -1.36
CA ILE A 266 21.07 -14.49 -0.94
C ILE A 266 21.95 -15.62 -0.39
N ARG A 267 23.03 -15.95 -1.12
CA ARG A 267 24.03 -16.94 -0.67
C ARG A 267 24.59 -16.56 0.70
N ALA A 268 25.00 -15.30 0.89
CA ALA A 268 25.56 -14.82 2.16
C ALA A 268 24.55 -14.93 3.32
N VAL A 269 23.28 -14.64 3.08
CA VAL A 269 22.23 -14.77 4.10
C VAL A 269 21.96 -16.24 4.46
N MET A 270 21.95 -17.14 3.48
CA MET A 270 21.63 -18.55 3.69
C MET A 270 22.79 -19.38 4.25
N GLN A 271 24.02 -19.15 3.78
CA GLN A 271 25.20 -19.95 4.15
C GLN A 271 26.08 -19.28 5.22
N GLY A 272 25.87 -17.99 5.50
CA GLY A 272 26.71 -17.23 6.43
C GLY A 272 28.16 -17.07 5.95
N ASP A 273 29.11 -16.96 6.89
CA ASP A 273 30.54 -16.76 6.61
C ASP A 273 31.26 -18.02 6.08
N GLU A 274 30.61 -19.19 6.15
CA GLU A 274 31.11 -20.46 5.60
C GLU A 274 30.61 -20.64 4.16
N ALA A 275 30.86 -19.67 3.27
CA ALA A 275 30.39 -19.74 1.89
C ALA A 275 30.96 -20.97 1.15
N ILE A 276 30.12 -22.00 0.97
CA ILE A 276 30.48 -23.26 0.30
C ILE A 276 30.44 -23.09 -1.23
N LEU A 277 29.56 -22.23 -1.73
CA LEU A 277 29.35 -22.08 -3.16
C LEU A 277 30.25 -20.97 -3.75
N PRO A 278 31.18 -21.28 -4.67
CA PRO A 278 32.09 -20.29 -5.26
C PRO A 278 31.40 -19.38 -6.30
N ASP A 279 31.99 -18.21 -6.60
CA ASP A 279 31.39 -17.22 -7.51
C ASP A 279 31.19 -17.74 -8.94
N ASN A 280 32.04 -18.65 -9.42
CA ASN A 280 31.88 -19.29 -10.72
C ASN A 280 30.61 -20.17 -10.79
N ALA A 281 30.09 -20.64 -9.65
CA ALA A 281 28.81 -21.35 -9.63
C ALA A 281 27.62 -20.39 -9.82
N LEU A 282 27.73 -19.15 -9.35
CA LEU A 282 26.72 -18.12 -9.61
C LEU A 282 26.71 -17.75 -11.10
N GLU A 283 27.89 -17.58 -11.69
CA GLU A 283 28.04 -17.35 -13.13
C GLU A 283 27.46 -18.51 -13.95
N ALA A 284 27.76 -19.75 -13.57
CA ALA A 284 27.22 -20.93 -14.23
C ALA A 284 25.69 -21.04 -14.11
N PHE A 285 25.14 -20.74 -12.93
CA PHE A 285 23.69 -20.71 -12.70
C PHE A 285 23.01 -19.64 -13.56
N MET A 286 23.58 -18.44 -13.60
CA MET A 286 23.06 -17.35 -14.42
C MET A 286 23.14 -17.66 -15.91
N ALA A 287 24.23 -18.25 -16.38
CA ALA A 287 24.38 -18.69 -17.76
C ALA A 287 23.31 -19.72 -18.13
N HIS A 288 23.12 -20.74 -17.27
CA HIS A 288 22.10 -21.76 -17.48
C HIS A 288 20.68 -21.19 -17.55
N CYS A 289 20.32 -20.29 -16.63
CA CYS A 289 19.02 -19.66 -16.65
C CYS A 289 18.84 -18.72 -17.85
N SER A 290 19.88 -17.98 -18.25
CA SER A 290 19.85 -17.15 -19.45
C SER A 290 19.64 -17.98 -20.72
N ASP A 291 20.27 -19.15 -20.83
CA ASP A 291 20.14 -20.03 -21.99
C ASP A 291 18.75 -20.68 -22.10
N ARG A 292 18.11 -21.00 -20.97
CA ARG A 292 16.76 -21.61 -20.97
C ARG A 292 15.62 -20.61 -21.08
N ILE A 293 15.74 -19.44 -20.44
CA ILE A 293 14.62 -18.49 -20.22
C ILE A 293 14.81 -17.21 -21.08
N GLY A 294 15.99 -16.99 -21.66
CA GLY A 294 16.27 -15.82 -22.50
C GLY A 294 16.11 -14.49 -21.75
N GLU A 295 15.66 -13.44 -22.45
CA GLU A 295 15.46 -12.10 -21.86
C GLU A 295 14.38 -12.06 -20.75
N ALA A 296 13.47 -13.04 -20.68
CA ALA A 296 12.46 -13.10 -19.62
C ALA A 296 13.07 -13.35 -18.23
N TYR A 297 14.27 -13.93 -18.19
CA TYR A 297 15.07 -14.12 -16.98
C TYR A 297 15.28 -12.85 -16.14
N PHE A 298 15.44 -11.71 -16.82
CA PHE A 298 15.73 -10.41 -16.18
C PHE A 298 14.47 -9.62 -15.79
N ARG A 299 13.30 -10.02 -16.32
CA ARG A 299 12.05 -9.28 -16.11
C ARG A 299 11.37 -9.68 -14.80
N THR A 300 11.46 -10.95 -14.43
CA THR A 300 10.70 -11.54 -13.31
C THR A 300 11.60 -12.44 -12.45
N PRO A 301 12.35 -11.87 -11.49
CA PRO A 301 13.40 -12.60 -10.77
C PRO A 301 12.87 -13.62 -9.75
N ARG A 302 11.55 -13.71 -9.53
CA ARG A 302 10.97 -14.55 -8.48
C ARG A 302 11.29 -16.04 -8.69
N ASN A 303 11.07 -16.57 -9.89
CA ASN A 303 11.37 -17.97 -10.20
C ASN A 303 12.87 -18.27 -10.10
N THR A 304 13.71 -17.37 -10.62
CA THR A 304 15.18 -17.47 -10.52
C THR A 304 15.66 -17.53 -9.08
N VAL A 305 15.20 -16.58 -8.25
CA VAL A 305 15.54 -16.52 -6.83
C VAL A 305 15.07 -17.78 -6.11
N THR A 306 13.85 -18.25 -6.41
CA THR A 306 13.29 -19.49 -5.82
C THR A 306 14.12 -20.71 -6.19
N ALA A 307 14.48 -20.85 -7.47
CA ALA A 307 15.32 -21.94 -7.95
C ALA A 307 16.71 -21.92 -7.29
N PHE A 308 17.30 -20.74 -7.12
CA PHE A 308 18.59 -20.59 -6.44
C PHE A 308 18.52 -20.92 -4.95
N VAL A 309 17.48 -20.47 -4.24
CA VAL A 309 17.25 -20.83 -2.84
C VAL A 309 17.08 -22.34 -2.67
N ASN A 310 16.34 -22.99 -3.58
CA ASN A 310 16.18 -24.45 -3.58
C ASN A 310 17.51 -25.17 -3.82
N LEU A 311 18.33 -24.68 -4.77
CA LEU A 311 19.67 -25.21 -5.02
C LEU A 311 20.54 -25.15 -3.75
N LEU A 312 20.59 -23.99 -3.09
CA LEU A 312 21.36 -23.81 -1.85
C LEU A 312 20.88 -24.76 -0.74
N ALA A 313 19.56 -24.90 -0.56
CA ALA A 313 18.98 -25.78 0.45
C ALA A 313 19.31 -27.26 0.20
N VAL A 314 19.39 -27.70 -1.06
CA VAL A 314 19.79 -29.07 -1.42
C VAL A 314 21.27 -29.29 -1.15
N LEU A 315 22.14 -28.35 -1.54
CA LEU A 315 23.58 -28.47 -1.33
C LEU A 315 23.95 -28.52 0.15
N GLU A 316 23.28 -27.72 0.99
CA GLU A 316 23.50 -27.71 2.45
C GLU A 316 23.17 -29.07 3.09
N GLN A 317 22.13 -29.75 2.61
CA GLN A 317 21.67 -31.03 3.17
C GLN A 317 22.42 -32.25 2.63
N ASN A 318 23.20 -32.11 1.55
CA ASN A 318 23.86 -33.22 0.86
C ASN A 318 25.37 -32.97 0.68
N PRO A 319 26.19 -33.10 1.75
CA PRO A 319 27.63 -32.91 1.67
C PRO A 319 28.26 -33.97 0.76
N GLY A 320 28.72 -33.56 -0.42
CA GLY A 320 29.32 -34.44 -1.44
C GLY A 320 28.62 -34.42 -2.80
N VAL A 321 27.50 -33.71 -2.94
CA VAL A 321 26.91 -33.38 -4.24
C VAL A 321 27.63 -32.16 -4.81
N GLU A 322 28.09 -32.26 -6.05
CA GLU A 322 28.68 -31.12 -6.77
C GLU A 322 27.58 -30.21 -7.33
N TRP A 323 27.77 -28.91 -7.18
CA TRP A 323 26.80 -27.91 -7.64
C TRP A 323 26.64 -27.89 -9.16
N SER A 324 27.67 -28.29 -9.91
CA SER A 324 27.62 -28.35 -11.38
C SER A 324 26.53 -29.30 -11.88
N ASP A 325 26.41 -30.46 -11.24
CA ASP A 325 25.49 -31.53 -11.65
C ASP A 325 24.03 -31.08 -11.44
N LEU A 326 23.77 -30.34 -10.36
CA LEU A 326 22.44 -29.81 -10.05
C LEU A 326 22.02 -28.68 -10.99
N ILE A 327 22.96 -27.87 -11.49
CA ILE A 327 22.65 -26.78 -12.43
C ILE A 327 22.25 -27.37 -13.79
N GLU A 328 22.96 -28.39 -14.29
CA GLU A 328 22.64 -29.01 -15.59
C GLU A 328 21.21 -29.61 -15.62
N GLU A 329 20.79 -30.23 -14.51
CA GLU A 329 19.46 -30.82 -14.35
C GLU A 329 18.35 -29.81 -14.04
N LEU A 330 18.69 -28.58 -13.66
CA LEU A 330 17.75 -27.57 -13.21
C LEU A 330 16.79 -27.17 -14.32
N ASP A 331 15.49 -27.38 -14.12
CA ASP A 331 14.44 -26.85 -14.97
C ASP A 331 13.77 -25.65 -14.32
N VAL A 332 13.91 -24.49 -14.96
CA VAL A 332 13.35 -23.22 -14.48
C VAL A 332 12.32 -22.77 -15.49
N ALA A 333 11.06 -22.76 -15.07
CA ALA A 333 9.95 -22.28 -15.89
C ALA A 333 10.01 -20.74 -16.02
N GLU A 334 9.59 -20.25 -17.18
CA GLU A 334 9.33 -18.82 -17.39
C GLU A 334 8.30 -18.32 -16.36
N ASP A 335 8.63 -17.20 -15.70
CA ASP A 335 7.67 -16.52 -14.82
C ASP A 335 6.82 -15.58 -15.67
N SER A 336 5.53 -15.91 -15.81
CA SER A 336 4.52 -15.11 -16.53
C SER A 336 4.11 -13.83 -15.78
N GLY A 337 4.72 -13.52 -14.63
CA GLY A 337 4.37 -12.36 -13.81
C GLY A 337 2.99 -12.51 -13.16
N ASP A 338 2.41 -11.42 -12.65
CA ASP A 338 1.03 -11.41 -12.15
C ASP A 338 0.06 -11.77 -13.26
N ASP A 339 -0.18 -13.06 -13.45
CA ASP A 339 -0.84 -13.62 -14.62
C ASP A 339 -2.08 -12.81 -15.02
N MET A 340 -1.94 -12.10 -16.14
CA MET A 340 -2.97 -11.27 -16.78
C MET A 340 -3.64 -12.04 -17.92
N SER A 341 -3.27 -13.29 -18.16
CA SER A 341 -3.78 -14.12 -19.27
C SER A 341 -5.30 -14.34 -19.20
N ASP A 342 -5.88 -14.27 -18.00
CA ASP A 342 -7.33 -14.37 -17.77
C ASP A 342 -8.12 -13.10 -18.13
N VAL A 343 -7.45 -12.00 -18.47
CA VAL A 343 -8.09 -10.72 -18.75
C VAL A 343 -8.43 -10.60 -20.23
N ASP A 344 -9.69 -10.87 -20.59
CA ASP A 344 -10.17 -10.64 -21.97
C ASP A 344 -10.11 -9.15 -22.34
N GLU A 345 -9.21 -8.81 -23.26
CA GLU A 345 -8.99 -7.44 -23.74
C GLU A 345 -10.12 -6.91 -24.64
N SER A 346 -11.02 -7.78 -25.11
CA SER A 346 -12.14 -7.41 -25.99
C SER A 346 -13.29 -6.71 -25.25
N VAL A 347 -13.38 -6.86 -23.92
CA VAL A 347 -14.48 -6.37 -23.08
C VAL A 347 -14.33 -4.88 -22.69
N GLY A 348 -13.31 -4.20 -23.22
CA GLY A 348 -12.99 -2.79 -22.93
C GLY A 348 -13.46 -1.79 -23.98
N ALA A 349 -14.09 -2.21 -25.07
CA ALA A 349 -14.58 -1.29 -26.09
C ALA A 349 -15.69 -0.40 -25.51
N VAL A 350 -15.45 0.91 -25.53
CA VAL A 350 -16.49 1.92 -25.32
C VAL A 350 -17.62 1.64 -26.32
N PRO A 351 -18.91 1.65 -25.95
CA PRO A 351 -19.97 1.66 -26.95
C PRO A 351 -19.75 2.91 -27.79
N GLU A 352 -19.53 2.76 -29.10
CA GLU A 352 -19.68 3.90 -30.01
C GLU A 352 -21.06 4.50 -29.74
N SER A 353 -21.09 5.77 -29.33
CA SER A 353 -22.32 6.53 -29.20
C SER A 353 -22.84 6.78 -30.62
N ASP A 354 -23.59 5.81 -31.13
CA ASP A 354 -24.24 5.85 -32.43
C ASP A 354 -25.52 6.71 -32.32
N GLU A 355 -25.35 8.04 -32.26
CA GLU A 355 -26.42 9.01 -32.54
C GLU A 355 -25.85 10.19 -33.35
N LEU A 356 -25.32 9.90 -34.53
CA LEU A 356 -25.30 10.88 -35.62
C LEU A 356 -26.64 10.85 -36.35
N ALA A 357 -27.64 11.52 -35.78
CA ALA A 357 -28.85 11.87 -36.51
C ALA A 357 -28.47 12.86 -37.63
N SER A 358 -28.33 12.35 -38.86
CA SER A 358 -28.14 13.15 -40.06
C SER A 358 -29.37 14.03 -40.30
N PHE A 359 -29.29 15.32 -39.98
CA PHE A 359 -30.22 16.31 -40.51
C PHE A 359 -29.84 16.63 -41.96
N ARG A 360 -30.76 16.35 -42.90
CA ARG A 360 -30.72 16.92 -44.26
C ARG A 360 -31.51 18.21 -44.26
N LEU A 361 -30.90 19.26 -44.81
CA LEU A 361 -31.53 20.53 -45.20
C LEU A 361 -32.42 20.34 -46.43
#